data_AF-A0AA38X6D7-F1
#
_entry.id   AF-A0AA38X6D7-F1
#
_cell.length_a   1.000
_cell.length_b   1.000
_cell.length_c   1.000
_cell.angle_alpha   90.00
_cell.angle_beta   90.00
_cell.angle_gamma   90.00
#
_symmetry.space_group_name_H-M   'P 1'
#
loop_
_entity.id
_entity.type
_entity.pdbx_description
1 polymer ?
#
loop_
_entity_poly.entity_id
_entity_poly.type
_entity_poly.pdbx_seq_one_letter_code
_entity_poly.pdbx_strand_id
1 'polypeptide(L)'
;MSGSAAPWYFPAKRIPGVGTFQDGALWRNNPVDLPLWEIPVVWPPIRRPNVVVSLGTGSSGSHVPTSHPSRLRAIWREGFLPRSYRAFMELINGQKIAQAFKNGRRAELDGRYFRFDVELDREVDLDDTGRMHELATKAREQFCRSEDVDVVARCLVATRFYFELESKPKKIKGKYSGSGHIFCRLPRNCPELEVLLEQLTKRAARFIVNGHGLPGSVGDRSFIDHQGTFRKRVEFETKDTLSVLLQEGQADPQHISGSPYAVHDLMDMQGLNNDFGTPDHRKRKEREEKEDEGETRVEEPAKKRRRAR
;
A
#
# COMPACT_ATOMS: atom_id res chain seq x y z
N MET A 1 -0.02 5.77 -28.04
CA MET A 1 -0.25 4.66 -29.00
C MET A 1 0.89 3.65 -29.05
N SER A 2 2.14 3.98 -28.70
CA SER A 2 3.27 3.04 -28.84
C SER A 2 3.16 1.75 -28.02
N GLY A 3 2.59 1.82 -26.80
CA GLY A 3 2.46 0.66 -25.92
C GLY A 3 1.44 -0.39 -26.33
N SER A 4 0.66 -0.16 -27.40
CA SER A 4 -0.37 -1.07 -27.92
C SER A 4 -0.09 -1.51 -29.36
N ALA A 5 1.14 -1.31 -29.84
CA ALA A 5 1.55 -1.65 -31.21
C ALA A 5 1.87 -3.16 -31.32
N ALA A 6 0.84 -3.99 -31.09
CA ALA A 6 0.94 -5.45 -31.10
C ALA A 6 1.42 -5.96 -32.46
N PRO A 7 2.51 -6.74 -32.51
CA PRO A 7 2.92 -7.41 -33.74
C PRO A 7 1.76 -8.15 -34.39
N TRP A 8 1.69 -8.11 -35.72
CA TRP A 8 0.64 -8.69 -36.56
C TRP A 8 -0.72 -7.98 -36.55
N TYR A 9 -0.97 -7.09 -35.59
CA TYR A 9 -2.15 -6.20 -35.60
C TYR A 9 -1.79 -4.79 -36.07
N PHE A 10 -0.67 -4.25 -35.57
CA PHE A 10 -0.27 -2.87 -35.83
C PHE A 10 1.21 -2.76 -36.23
N PRO A 11 1.57 -1.78 -37.08
CA PRO A 11 2.97 -1.48 -37.36
C PRO A 11 3.66 -0.88 -36.13
N ALA A 12 4.97 -1.09 -36.03
CA ALA A 12 5.78 -0.47 -34.99
C ALA A 12 5.68 1.07 -35.06
N LYS A 13 5.62 1.73 -33.90
CA LYS A 13 5.46 3.18 -33.81
C LYS A 13 6.82 3.86 -33.67
N ARG A 14 7.18 4.69 -34.66
CA ARG A 14 8.35 5.56 -34.56
C ARG A 14 7.98 6.89 -33.89
N ILE A 15 8.77 7.29 -32.90
CA ILE A 15 8.72 8.60 -32.24
C ILE A 15 10.02 9.34 -32.60
N PRO A 16 9.96 10.47 -33.33
CA PRO A 16 11.14 11.25 -33.69
C PRO A 16 11.97 11.62 -32.46
N GLY A 17 13.30 11.47 -32.56
CA GLY A 17 14.23 11.78 -31.47
C GLY A 17 14.28 10.76 -30.32
N VAL A 18 13.39 9.76 -30.29
CA VAL A 18 13.34 8.76 -29.21
C VAL A 18 13.61 7.35 -29.72
N GLY A 19 12.95 6.92 -30.80
CA GLY A 19 13.15 5.58 -31.37
C GLY A 19 11.90 4.93 -31.94
N THR A 20 11.98 3.62 -32.17
CA THR A 20 10.88 2.78 -32.66
C THR A 20 10.41 1.86 -31.55
N PHE A 21 9.09 1.79 -31.36
CA PHE A 21 8.45 1.11 -30.25
C PHE A 21 7.44 0.08 -30.76
N GLN A 22 7.32 -1.01 -30.02
CA GLN A 22 6.29 -2.03 -30.18
C GLN A 22 5.51 -2.18 -28.87
N ASP A 23 4.51 -3.04 -28.88
CA ASP A 23 3.68 -3.35 -27.72
C ASP A 23 4.49 -3.74 -26.47
N GLY A 24 4.04 -3.26 -25.32
CA GLY A 24 4.63 -3.60 -24.03
C GLY A 24 4.48 -5.09 -23.67
N ALA A 25 3.49 -5.79 -24.23
CA ALA A 25 3.25 -7.21 -24.01
C ALA A 25 4.42 -8.09 -24.46
N LEU A 26 5.24 -7.63 -25.42
CA LEU A 26 6.47 -8.31 -25.81
C LEU A 26 7.51 -8.41 -24.69
N TRP A 27 7.47 -7.47 -23.76
CA TRP A 27 8.35 -7.46 -22.60
C TRP A 27 7.64 -7.96 -21.35
N ARG A 28 6.50 -7.35 -21.01
CA ARG A 28 5.70 -7.69 -19.82
C ARG A 28 4.22 -7.49 -20.11
N ASN A 29 3.50 -8.58 -20.39
CA ASN A 29 2.06 -8.53 -20.60
C ASN A 29 1.26 -8.25 -19.30
N ASN A 30 1.80 -8.64 -18.14
CA ASN A 30 1.31 -8.17 -16.85
C ASN A 30 2.30 -7.14 -16.27
N PRO A 31 1.97 -5.83 -16.29
CA PRO A 31 2.92 -4.80 -15.90
C PRO A 31 3.06 -4.63 -14.38
N VAL A 32 2.39 -5.42 -13.54
CA VAL A 32 2.32 -5.22 -12.07
C VAL A 32 3.69 -5.04 -11.40
N ASP A 33 4.75 -5.62 -11.93
CA ASP A 33 6.11 -5.49 -11.42
C ASP A 33 6.67 -4.07 -11.56
N LEU A 34 6.37 -3.42 -12.68
CA LEU A 34 6.92 -2.12 -13.02
C LEU A 34 6.58 -1.05 -11.98
N PRO A 35 5.30 -0.81 -11.61
CA PRO A 35 4.99 0.19 -10.60
C PRO A 35 5.57 -0.20 -9.23
N LEU A 36 5.67 -1.49 -8.89
CA LEU A 36 6.29 -1.88 -7.62
C LEU A 36 7.79 -1.57 -7.57
N TRP A 37 8.48 -1.66 -8.70
CA TRP A 37 9.89 -1.29 -8.83
C TRP A 37 10.07 0.23 -8.89
N GLU A 38 9.14 0.95 -9.52
CA GLU A 38 9.22 2.40 -9.70
C GLU A 38 8.79 3.20 -8.46
N ILE A 39 7.83 2.72 -7.67
CA ILE A 39 7.34 3.42 -6.46
C ILE A 39 8.47 3.88 -5.54
N PRO A 40 9.43 3.04 -5.11
CA PRO A 40 10.51 3.49 -4.22
C PRO A 40 11.50 4.45 -4.90
N VAL A 41 11.53 4.51 -6.24
CA VAL A 41 12.36 5.45 -6.99
C VAL A 41 11.68 6.81 -7.09
N VAL A 42 10.38 6.83 -7.41
CA VAL A 42 9.59 8.06 -7.60
C VAL A 42 9.16 8.66 -6.27
N TRP A 43 8.84 7.82 -5.28
CA TRP A 43 8.46 8.21 -3.93
C TRP A 43 9.31 7.48 -2.89
N PRO A 44 10.57 7.89 -2.67
CA PRO A 44 11.49 7.22 -1.74
C PRO A 44 10.95 6.96 -0.32
N PRO A 45 10.13 7.84 0.28
CA PRO A 45 9.52 7.55 1.58
C PRO A 45 8.53 6.38 1.56
N ILE A 46 7.92 6.09 0.41
CA ILE A 46 6.92 5.03 0.25
C ILE A 46 7.65 3.73 -0.10
N ARG A 47 7.93 2.92 0.91
CA ARG A 47 8.60 1.62 0.70
C ARG A 47 7.71 0.59 0.01
N ARG A 48 6.39 0.65 0.24
CA ARG A 48 5.40 -0.30 -0.27
C ARG A 48 4.05 0.39 -0.50
N PRO A 49 3.32 0.04 -1.57
CA PRO A 49 1.95 0.52 -1.76
C PRO A 49 1.00 -0.05 -0.71
N ASN A 50 -0.08 0.68 -0.42
CA ASN A 50 -1.12 0.22 0.50
C ASN A 50 -1.97 -0.91 -0.09
N VAL A 51 -2.33 -0.82 -1.37
CA VAL A 51 -3.14 -1.84 -2.05
C VAL A 51 -2.65 -1.93 -3.48
N VAL A 52 -2.55 -3.15 -4.01
CA VAL A 52 -2.21 -3.40 -5.41
C VAL A 52 -3.35 -4.19 -6.03
N VAL A 53 -4.03 -3.57 -6.99
CA VAL A 53 -5.08 -4.21 -7.78
C VAL A 53 -4.57 -4.38 -9.21
N SER A 54 -4.40 -5.64 -9.61
CA SER A 54 -4.06 -6.01 -10.98
C SER A 54 -5.32 -6.51 -11.68
N LEU A 55 -5.65 -5.91 -12.82
CA LEU A 55 -6.81 -6.29 -13.63
C LEU A 55 -6.34 -7.02 -14.88
N GLY A 56 -6.93 -8.18 -15.14
CA GLY A 56 -6.67 -8.99 -16.31
C GLY A 56 -7.72 -8.81 -17.39
N THR A 57 -7.34 -9.21 -18.59
CA THR A 57 -8.19 -9.16 -19.79
C THR A 57 -8.99 -10.45 -19.99
N GLY A 58 -8.92 -11.36 -19.04
CA GLY A 58 -9.52 -12.68 -19.10
C GLY A 58 -8.54 -13.73 -19.59
N SER A 59 -8.81 -14.97 -19.20
CA SER A 59 -8.03 -16.13 -19.64
C SER A 59 -8.91 -17.37 -19.74
N SER A 60 -8.65 -18.21 -20.74
CA SER A 60 -9.30 -19.51 -20.86
C SER A 60 -8.51 -20.56 -20.09
N GLY A 61 -9.19 -21.51 -19.45
CA GLY A 61 -8.51 -22.61 -18.77
C GLY A 61 -7.67 -23.46 -19.74
N SER A 62 -6.66 -24.18 -19.21
CA SER A 62 -5.79 -25.06 -19.98
C SER A 62 -6.60 -26.10 -20.76
N HIS A 63 -6.81 -25.88 -22.06
CA HIS A 63 -7.42 -26.90 -22.91
C HIS A 63 -6.35 -27.93 -23.27
N VAL A 64 -6.46 -29.14 -22.72
CA VAL A 64 -5.65 -30.28 -23.18
C VAL A 64 -6.05 -30.54 -24.63
N PRO A 65 -5.13 -30.52 -25.61
CA PRO A 65 -5.50 -30.77 -27.00
C PRO A 65 -5.85 -32.26 -27.16
N THR A 66 -7.13 -32.59 -27.30
CA THR A 66 -7.63 -33.97 -27.47
C THR A 66 -7.60 -34.47 -28.92
N SER A 67 -6.81 -33.88 -29.82
CA SER A 67 -6.77 -34.34 -31.22
C SER A 67 -5.36 -34.42 -31.81
N HIS A 68 -5.02 -35.62 -32.29
CA HIS A 68 -3.82 -35.89 -33.08
C HIS A 68 -4.04 -35.33 -34.50
N PRO A 69 -3.23 -34.35 -34.97
CA PRO A 69 -3.41 -33.76 -36.29
C PRO A 69 -2.97 -34.71 -37.40
N SER A 70 -3.66 -34.70 -38.54
CA SER A 70 -3.25 -35.41 -39.75
C SER A 70 -1.99 -34.79 -40.37
N ARG A 71 -1.14 -35.62 -41.00
CA ARG A 71 0.23 -35.28 -41.48
C ARG A 71 0.32 -34.03 -42.38
N LEU A 72 -0.70 -33.74 -43.18
CA LEU A 72 -0.74 -32.56 -44.05
C LEU A 72 -1.00 -31.25 -43.27
N ARG A 73 -1.72 -31.33 -42.14
CA ARG A 73 -1.99 -30.20 -41.24
C ARG A 73 -0.78 -29.85 -40.38
N ALA A 74 0.14 -30.81 -40.18
CA ALA A 74 1.41 -30.60 -39.47
C ALA A 74 2.37 -29.71 -40.27
N ILE A 75 2.53 -29.96 -41.57
CA ILE A 75 3.45 -29.22 -42.45
C ILE A 75 3.07 -27.72 -42.56
N TRP A 76 1.77 -27.42 -42.68
CA TRP A 76 1.27 -26.03 -42.71
C TRP A 76 1.32 -25.35 -41.33
N ARG A 77 1.15 -26.10 -40.23
CA ARG A 77 1.40 -25.59 -38.86
C ARG A 77 2.89 -25.37 -38.57
N GLU A 78 3.78 -25.99 -39.32
CA GLU A 78 5.22 -25.96 -39.08
C GLU A 78 5.96 -24.89 -39.91
N GLY A 79 5.27 -24.00 -40.62
CA GLY A 79 5.90 -22.82 -41.21
C GLY A 79 6.44 -21.84 -40.16
N PHE A 80 7.47 -21.07 -40.52
CA PHE A 80 8.07 -20.06 -39.62
C PHE A 80 7.05 -19.04 -39.09
N LEU A 81 6.19 -18.51 -39.97
CA LEU A 81 5.16 -17.50 -39.62
C LEU A 81 4.10 -18.00 -38.61
N PRO A 82 3.42 -19.15 -38.82
CA PRO A 82 2.47 -19.67 -37.84
C PRO A 82 3.14 -20.19 -36.55
N ARG A 83 4.44 -20.55 -36.59
CA ARG A 83 5.22 -20.85 -35.38
C ARG A 83 5.55 -19.57 -34.61
N SER A 84 5.98 -18.49 -35.29
CA SER A 84 6.29 -17.21 -34.65
C SER A 84 5.05 -16.52 -34.09
N TYR A 85 3.91 -16.62 -34.78
CA TYR A 85 2.62 -16.18 -34.26
C TYR A 85 2.24 -16.94 -32.99
N ARG A 86 2.36 -18.27 -32.98
CA ARG A 86 2.10 -19.07 -31.77
C ARG A 86 3.08 -18.80 -30.65
N ALA A 87 4.36 -18.61 -30.95
CA ALA A 87 5.35 -18.25 -29.95
C ALA A 87 5.06 -16.86 -29.36
N PHE A 88 4.61 -15.91 -30.18
CA PHE A 88 4.11 -14.61 -29.73
C PHE A 88 2.87 -14.76 -28.84
N MET A 89 1.88 -15.56 -29.25
CA MET A 89 0.68 -15.83 -28.44
C MET A 89 1.00 -16.54 -27.11
N GLU A 90 1.95 -17.49 -27.10
CA GLU A 90 2.46 -18.11 -25.86
C GLU A 90 3.23 -17.13 -24.98
N LEU A 91 4.00 -16.20 -25.57
CA LEU A 91 4.74 -15.16 -24.83
C LEU A 91 3.79 -14.19 -24.14
N ILE A 92 2.69 -13.80 -24.81
CA ILE A 92 1.66 -12.94 -24.21
C ILE A 92 0.69 -13.73 -23.34
N ASN A 93 0.72 -15.07 -23.33
CA ASN A 93 -0.17 -15.84 -22.47
C ASN A 93 0.19 -15.61 -20.99
N GLY A 94 -0.55 -14.69 -20.37
CA GLY A 94 -0.30 -14.17 -19.04
C GLY A 94 -0.56 -15.18 -17.93
N GLN A 95 -1.13 -16.36 -18.20
CA GLN A 95 -1.52 -17.32 -17.15
C GLN A 95 -0.32 -17.94 -16.40
N LYS A 96 0.74 -18.33 -17.11
CA LYS A 96 1.94 -18.93 -16.49
C LYS A 96 2.66 -17.93 -15.58
N ILE A 97 2.68 -16.66 -15.99
CA ILE A 97 3.20 -15.54 -15.20
C ILE A 97 2.22 -15.23 -14.06
N ALA A 98 0.93 -15.12 -14.31
CA ALA A 98 -0.06 -14.82 -13.28
C ALA A 98 -0.07 -15.86 -12.14
N GLN A 99 0.05 -17.16 -12.43
CA GLN A 99 0.07 -18.22 -11.42
C GLN A 99 1.36 -18.23 -10.59
N ALA A 100 2.54 -18.13 -11.22
CA ALA A 100 3.81 -18.05 -10.50
C ALA A 100 3.89 -16.77 -9.63
N PHE A 101 3.23 -15.69 -10.06
CA PHE A 101 3.24 -14.41 -9.37
C PHE A 101 2.19 -14.28 -8.25
N LYS A 102 1.02 -14.95 -8.36
CA LYS A 102 -0.10 -14.75 -7.44
C LYS A 102 0.24 -15.12 -5.99
N ASN A 103 0.94 -16.24 -5.78
CA ASN A 103 1.22 -16.74 -4.43
C ASN A 103 2.38 -16.00 -3.76
N GLY A 104 3.46 -15.73 -4.50
CA GLY A 104 4.64 -15.03 -3.96
C GLY A 104 4.36 -13.57 -3.61
N ARG A 105 3.69 -12.82 -4.50
CA ARG A 105 3.40 -11.39 -4.29
C ARG A 105 2.35 -11.14 -3.22
N ARG A 106 1.35 -12.04 -3.07
CA ARG A 106 0.36 -11.91 -1.99
C ARG A 106 1.02 -12.06 -0.62
N ALA A 107 1.98 -12.96 -0.47
CA ALA A 107 2.78 -13.06 0.75
C ALA A 107 3.70 -11.83 0.94
N GLU A 108 4.41 -11.41 -0.11
CA GLU A 108 5.33 -10.26 -0.07
C GLU A 108 4.63 -8.94 0.30
N LEU A 109 3.40 -8.76 -0.19
CA LEU A 109 2.56 -7.59 0.07
C LEU A 109 1.57 -7.81 1.23
N ASP A 110 1.78 -8.85 2.04
CA ASP A 110 1.04 -9.10 3.28
C ASP A 110 -0.49 -9.08 3.06
N GLY A 111 -0.92 -9.85 2.06
CA GLY A 111 -2.31 -9.99 1.66
C GLY A 111 -2.86 -8.86 0.79
N ARG A 112 -2.12 -7.76 0.56
CA ARG A 112 -2.63 -6.54 -0.12
C ARG A 112 -2.50 -6.55 -1.65
N TYR A 113 -2.30 -7.72 -2.23
CA TYR A 113 -2.27 -7.93 -3.68
C TYR A 113 -3.50 -8.69 -4.15
N PHE A 114 -4.26 -8.08 -5.05
CA PHE A 114 -5.47 -8.63 -5.64
C PHE A 114 -5.33 -8.70 -7.16
N ARG A 115 -5.63 -9.86 -7.73
CA ARG A 115 -5.65 -10.08 -9.18
C ARG A 115 -7.04 -10.54 -9.57
N PHE A 116 -7.75 -9.69 -10.30
CA PHE A 116 -9.04 -10.01 -10.90
C PHE A 116 -8.82 -10.32 -12.37
N ASP A 117 -9.18 -11.53 -12.79
CA ASP A 117 -9.08 -11.99 -14.16
C ASP A 117 -10.36 -12.75 -14.52
N VAL A 118 -10.95 -12.43 -15.67
CA VAL A 118 -12.21 -13.04 -16.10
C VAL A 118 -11.94 -14.47 -16.57
N GLU A 119 -12.72 -15.43 -16.11
CA GLU A 119 -12.62 -16.81 -16.58
C GLU A 119 -13.39 -16.93 -17.91
N LEU A 120 -12.68 -17.18 -19.00
CA LEU A 120 -13.26 -17.29 -20.34
C LEU A 120 -13.47 -18.76 -20.70
N ASP A 121 -14.60 -19.09 -21.32
CA ASP A 121 -14.87 -20.49 -21.73
C ASP A 121 -13.97 -20.90 -22.90
N ARG A 122 -13.64 -19.91 -23.74
CA ARG A 122 -12.74 -20.02 -24.88
C ARG A 122 -11.95 -18.73 -25.02
N GLU A 123 -10.76 -18.86 -25.58
CA GLU A 123 -9.96 -17.69 -25.97
C GLU A 123 -10.76 -16.82 -26.96
N VAL A 124 -10.61 -15.50 -26.82
CA VAL A 124 -11.24 -14.51 -27.69
C VAL A 124 -10.14 -13.77 -28.42
N ASP A 125 -10.29 -13.59 -29.73
CA ASP A 125 -9.30 -12.86 -30.52
C ASP A 125 -9.22 -11.39 -30.06
N LEU A 126 -8.01 -10.83 -30.08
CA LEU A 126 -7.73 -9.49 -29.56
C LEU A 126 -8.52 -8.38 -30.29
N ASP A 127 -8.88 -8.61 -31.55
CA ASP A 127 -9.60 -7.69 -32.43
C ASP A 127 -11.10 -8.01 -32.59
N ASP A 128 -11.64 -9.01 -31.87
CA ASP A 128 -13.05 -9.36 -31.92
C ASP A 128 -13.91 -8.38 -31.09
N THR A 129 -14.28 -7.26 -31.73
CA THR A 129 -15.16 -6.26 -31.12
C THR A 129 -16.61 -6.74 -30.96
N GLY A 130 -17.01 -7.80 -31.68
CA GLY A 130 -18.38 -8.33 -31.65
C GLY A 130 -18.75 -8.95 -30.30
N ARG A 131 -17.75 -9.43 -29.56
CA ARG A 131 -17.93 -10.11 -28.27
C ARG A 131 -17.75 -9.20 -27.05
N MET A 132 -17.52 -7.90 -27.23
CA MET A 132 -17.32 -6.96 -26.12
C MET A 132 -18.47 -6.96 -25.11
N HIS A 133 -19.72 -7.05 -25.60
CA HIS A 133 -20.89 -7.08 -24.71
C HIS A 133 -20.98 -8.38 -23.90
N GLU A 134 -20.70 -9.52 -24.53
CA GLU A 134 -20.62 -10.83 -23.89
C GLU A 134 -19.57 -10.82 -22.78
N LEU A 135 -18.36 -10.33 -23.08
CA LEU A 135 -17.25 -10.23 -22.13
C LEU A 135 -17.58 -9.32 -20.94
N ALA A 136 -18.19 -8.16 -21.20
CA ALA A 136 -18.58 -7.23 -20.14
C ALA A 136 -19.64 -7.84 -19.20
N THR A 137 -20.62 -8.54 -19.77
CA THR A 137 -21.65 -9.26 -18.99
C THR A 137 -21.02 -10.35 -18.14
N LYS A 138 -20.15 -11.19 -18.73
CA LYS A 138 -19.47 -12.26 -18.01
C LYS A 138 -18.61 -11.74 -16.85
N ALA A 139 -17.84 -10.67 -17.09
CA ALA A 139 -17.04 -10.03 -16.05
C ALA A 139 -17.93 -9.51 -14.89
N ARG A 140 -19.06 -8.89 -15.22
CA ARG A 140 -20.01 -8.41 -14.22
C ARG A 140 -20.61 -9.56 -13.41
N GLU A 141 -21.04 -10.63 -14.07
CA GLU A 141 -21.60 -11.81 -13.40
C GLU A 141 -20.59 -12.44 -12.46
N GLN A 142 -19.34 -12.61 -12.90
CA GLN A 142 -18.27 -13.19 -12.08
C GLN A 142 -17.95 -12.35 -10.84
N PHE A 143 -17.90 -11.02 -10.97
CA PHE A 143 -17.41 -10.15 -9.89
C PHE A 143 -18.49 -9.45 -9.06
N CYS A 144 -19.76 -9.47 -9.46
CA CYS A 144 -20.83 -8.75 -8.75
C CYS A 144 -21.08 -9.23 -7.31
N ARG A 145 -20.64 -10.44 -6.96
CA ARG A 145 -20.77 -11.03 -5.61
C ARG A 145 -19.43 -11.58 -5.10
N SER A 146 -18.33 -11.06 -5.62
CA SER A 146 -17.00 -11.52 -5.23
C SER A 146 -16.61 -10.95 -3.86
N GLU A 147 -16.33 -11.83 -2.89
CA GLU A 147 -15.83 -11.41 -1.57
C GLU A 147 -14.51 -10.65 -1.67
N ASP A 148 -13.63 -11.03 -2.61
CA ASP A 148 -12.37 -10.33 -2.87
C ASP A 148 -12.61 -8.88 -3.32
N VAL A 149 -13.66 -8.62 -4.11
CA VAL A 149 -14.04 -7.24 -4.50
C VAL A 149 -14.47 -6.44 -3.29
N ASP A 150 -15.25 -7.04 -2.38
CA ASP A 150 -15.67 -6.41 -1.15
C ASP A 150 -14.48 -6.12 -0.21
N VAL A 151 -13.51 -7.05 -0.12
CA VAL A 151 -12.26 -6.84 0.62
C VAL A 151 -11.49 -5.67 0.03
N VAL A 152 -11.30 -5.62 -1.29
CA VAL A 152 -10.62 -4.50 -1.96
C VAL A 152 -11.31 -3.18 -1.71
N ALA A 153 -12.65 -3.15 -1.77
CA ALA A 153 -13.42 -1.95 -1.48
C ALA A 153 -13.14 -1.43 -0.06
N ARG A 154 -13.15 -2.33 0.94
CA ARG A 154 -12.78 -1.99 2.33
C ARG A 154 -11.34 -1.51 2.46
N CYS A 155 -10.39 -2.15 1.77
CA CYS A 155 -9.00 -1.69 1.74
C CYS A 155 -8.90 -0.27 1.20
N LEU A 156 -9.55 0.02 0.06
CA LEU A 156 -9.56 1.34 -0.57
C LEU A 156 -10.20 2.39 0.34
N VAL A 157 -11.31 2.06 1.02
CA VAL A 157 -11.93 2.90 2.04
C VAL A 157 -10.96 3.19 3.19
N ALA A 158 -10.30 2.17 3.75
CA ALA A 158 -9.31 2.34 4.81
C ALA A 158 -8.13 3.23 4.38
N THR A 159 -7.68 3.15 3.12
CA THR A 159 -6.64 4.05 2.60
C THR A 159 -7.06 5.52 2.50
N ARG A 160 -8.34 5.86 2.66
CA ARG A 160 -8.76 7.27 2.77
C ARG A 160 -8.32 7.89 4.10
N PHE A 161 -8.00 7.07 5.09
CA PHE A 161 -7.51 7.52 6.38
C PHE A 161 -6.00 7.38 6.49
N TYR A 162 -5.38 8.26 7.26
CA TYR A 162 -3.95 8.24 7.58
C TYR A 162 -3.73 8.76 8.99
N PHE A 163 -2.57 8.48 9.57
CA PHE A 163 -2.22 8.91 10.91
C PHE A 163 -1.03 9.86 10.89
N GLU A 164 -1.08 10.90 11.71
CA GLU A 164 0.05 11.78 11.98
C GLU A 164 0.27 11.95 13.48
N LEU A 165 1.53 12.03 13.87
CA LEU A 165 1.97 12.40 15.21
C LEU A 165 1.63 13.87 15.49
N GLU A 166 1.12 14.14 16.69
CA GLU A 166 0.86 15.51 17.14
C GLU A 166 2.17 16.21 17.55
N SER A 167 3.12 15.46 18.08
CA SER A 167 4.45 15.93 18.45
C SER A 167 5.42 14.77 18.58
N LYS A 168 6.71 15.06 18.78
CA LYS A 168 7.76 14.05 19.00
C LYS A 168 7.40 13.14 20.19
N PRO A 169 7.18 11.83 19.99
CA PRO A 169 6.85 10.91 21.08
C PRO A 169 8.01 10.79 22.08
N LYS A 170 7.67 10.57 23.35
CA LYS A 170 8.67 10.32 24.40
C LYS A 170 9.06 8.86 24.39
N LYS A 171 10.36 8.56 24.46
CA LYS A 171 10.86 7.19 24.62
C LYS A 171 11.12 6.92 26.11
N ILE A 172 10.27 6.10 26.73
CA ILE A 172 10.32 5.75 28.17
C ILE A 172 10.46 4.24 28.28
N LYS A 173 11.49 3.76 29.00
CA LYS A 173 11.74 2.30 29.20
C LYS A 173 11.72 1.48 27.90
N GLY A 174 12.23 2.06 26.81
CA GLY A 174 12.28 1.39 25.50
C GLY A 174 10.97 1.38 24.71
N LYS A 175 9.91 2.05 25.18
CA LYS A 175 8.66 2.26 24.45
C LYS A 175 8.49 3.72 24.05
N TYR A 176 7.90 3.97 22.88
CA TYR A 176 7.38 5.27 22.51
C TYR A 176 5.99 5.48 23.12
N SER A 177 5.80 6.63 23.77
CA SER A 177 4.52 7.11 24.27
C SER A 177 4.25 8.50 23.71
N GLY A 178 3.06 8.71 23.16
CA GLY A 178 2.69 9.98 22.55
C GLY A 178 1.23 10.02 22.11
N SER A 179 0.91 11.08 21.40
CA SER A 179 -0.40 11.31 20.81
C SER A 179 -0.28 11.70 19.35
N GLY A 180 -1.37 11.50 18.62
CA GLY A 180 -1.51 11.86 17.24
C GLY A 180 -2.97 11.88 16.83
N HIS A 181 -3.21 12.01 15.53
CA HIS A 181 -4.54 12.12 14.99
C HIS A 181 -4.68 11.24 13.74
N ILE A 182 -5.83 10.58 13.63
CA ILE A 182 -6.28 9.96 12.39
C ILE A 182 -7.04 11.02 11.61
N PHE A 183 -6.66 11.22 10.35
CA PHE A 183 -7.26 12.15 9.41
C PHE A 183 -7.91 11.41 8.25
N CYS A 184 -8.81 12.08 7.54
CA CYS A 184 -9.35 11.63 6.25
C CYS A 184 -8.77 12.49 5.13
N ARG A 185 -8.49 11.89 3.98
CA ARG A 185 -8.01 12.58 2.77
C ARG A 185 -9.08 13.39 2.06
N LEU A 186 -10.36 13.09 2.31
CA LEU A 186 -11.45 13.85 1.72
C LEU A 186 -11.55 15.22 2.41
N PRO A 187 -11.72 16.30 1.64
CA PRO A 187 -11.77 17.65 2.19
C PRO A 187 -13.01 17.84 3.07
N ARG A 188 -12.92 18.79 4.01
CA ARG A 188 -14.07 19.20 4.83
C ARG A 188 -15.23 19.68 3.95
N ASN A 189 -16.46 19.49 4.44
CA ASN A 189 -17.70 19.94 3.79
C ASN A 189 -17.90 19.44 2.36
N CYS A 190 -17.27 18.33 1.96
CA CYS A 190 -17.52 17.73 0.66
C CYS A 190 -18.60 16.64 0.79
N PRO A 191 -19.55 16.54 -0.16
CA PRO A 191 -20.61 15.52 -0.13
C PRO A 191 -20.07 14.09 -0.03
N GLU A 192 -18.90 13.83 -0.62
CA GLU A 192 -18.25 12.52 -0.60
C GLU A 192 -17.81 12.11 0.81
N LEU A 193 -17.37 13.07 1.64
CA LEU A 193 -17.02 12.80 3.03
C LEU A 193 -18.27 12.44 3.82
N GLU A 194 -19.36 13.18 3.63
CA GLU A 194 -20.64 12.90 4.32
C GLU A 194 -21.16 11.50 3.98
N VAL A 195 -21.19 11.16 2.69
CA VAL A 195 -21.60 9.82 2.22
C VAL A 195 -20.69 8.73 2.80
N LEU A 196 -19.38 8.96 2.82
CA LEU A 196 -18.42 8.00 3.40
C LEU A 196 -18.68 7.79 4.90
N LEU A 197 -18.83 8.87 5.68
CA LEU A 197 -19.05 8.79 7.12
C LEU A 197 -20.41 8.15 7.45
N GLU A 198 -21.45 8.43 6.67
CA GLU A 198 -22.75 7.79 6.80
C GLU A 198 -22.66 6.28 6.53
N GLN A 199 -21.95 5.88 5.47
CA GLN A 199 -21.72 4.45 5.16
C GLN A 199 -20.95 3.75 6.28
N LEU A 200 -19.87 4.37 6.78
CA LEU A 200 -19.07 3.82 7.87
C LEU A 200 -19.88 3.70 9.17
N THR A 201 -20.73 4.68 9.45
CA THR A 201 -21.64 4.65 10.60
C THR A 201 -22.66 3.51 10.48
N LYS A 202 -23.31 3.38 9.31
CA LYS A 202 -24.26 2.28 9.03
C LYS A 202 -23.64 0.91 9.16
N ARG A 203 -22.36 0.78 8.80
CA ARG A 203 -21.58 -0.47 8.92
C ARG A 203 -20.94 -0.68 10.28
N ALA A 204 -21.27 0.15 11.29
CA ALA A 204 -20.68 0.10 12.62
C ALA A 204 -19.14 0.07 12.59
N ALA A 205 -18.56 0.93 11.75
CA ALA A 205 -17.12 0.97 11.57
C ALA A 205 -16.41 1.57 12.80
N ARG A 206 -15.21 1.06 13.11
CA ARG A 206 -14.38 1.50 14.22
C ARG A 206 -12.90 1.46 13.88
N PHE A 207 -12.12 2.34 14.49
CA PHE A 207 -10.67 2.29 14.41
C PHE A 207 -10.09 1.42 15.52
N ILE A 208 -9.05 0.67 15.19
CA ILE A 208 -8.32 -0.20 16.11
C ILE A 208 -6.86 0.25 16.12
N VAL A 209 -6.32 0.53 17.30
CA VAL A 209 -4.93 0.96 17.50
C VAL A 209 -4.22 -0.05 18.39
N ASN A 210 -3.17 -0.69 17.87
CA ASN A 210 -2.43 -1.77 18.54
C ASN A 210 -3.33 -2.87 19.13
N GLY A 211 -4.40 -3.24 18.40
CA GLY A 211 -5.37 -4.26 18.83
C GLY A 211 -6.49 -3.74 19.74
N HIS A 212 -6.45 -2.47 20.16
CA HIS A 212 -7.47 -1.86 21.00
C HIS A 212 -8.42 -0.98 20.17
N GLY A 213 -9.73 -1.23 20.26
CA GLY A 213 -10.74 -0.39 19.62
C GLY A 213 -10.79 1.01 20.25
N LEU A 214 -10.78 2.04 19.41
CA LEU A 214 -10.97 3.41 19.88
C LEU A 214 -12.44 3.64 20.28
N PRO A 215 -12.69 4.47 21.31
CA PRO A 215 -14.05 4.79 21.73
C PRO A 215 -14.75 5.72 20.72
N GLY A 216 -16.05 5.50 20.59
CA GLY A 216 -16.96 6.28 19.72
C GLY A 216 -17.15 5.67 18.33
N SER A 217 -18.11 6.22 17.60
CA SER A 217 -18.43 5.92 16.21
C SER A 217 -17.80 6.95 15.27
N VAL A 218 -17.52 6.54 14.04
CA VAL A 218 -16.94 7.40 12.98
C VAL A 218 -17.75 8.67 12.72
N GLY A 219 -19.08 8.63 12.92
CA GLY A 219 -19.98 9.77 12.79
C GLY A 219 -20.10 10.67 14.03
N ASP A 220 -19.43 10.34 15.14
CA ASP A 220 -19.54 11.13 16.37
C ASP A 220 -18.83 12.47 16.25
N ARG A 221 -19.32 13.48 17.00
CA ARG A 221 -18.64 14.79 17.12
C ARG A 221 -17.18 14.70 17.56
N SER A 222 -16.77 13.61 18.22
CA SER A 222 -15.37 13.40 18.63
C SER A 222 -14.41 13.07 17.48
N PHE A 223 -14.95 12.84 16.27
CA PHE A 223 -14.20 12.55 15.04
C PHE A 223 -14.19 13.74 14.07
N ILE A 224 -14.81 14.86 14.45
CA ILE A 224 -14.91 16.06 13.62
C ILE A 224 -14.37 17.23 14.45
N ASP A 225 -13.44 18.00 13.90
CA ASP A 225 -12.96 19.20 14.57
C ASP A 225 -13.93 20.39 14.42
N HIS A 226 -13.61 21.50 15.08
CA HIS A 226 -14.41 22.73 15.02
C HIS A 226 -14.55 23.33 13.61
N GLN A 227 -13.74 22.88 12.64
CA GLN A 227 -13.77 23.34 11.25
C GLN A 227 -14.52 22.37 10.33
N GLY A 228 -15.07 21.27 10.86
CA GLY A 228 -15.76 20.25 10.06
C GLY A 228 -14.81 19.26 9.38
N THR A 229 -13.54 19.21 9.78
CA THR A 229 -12.57 18.25 9.23
C THR A 229 -12.60 16.96 10.03
N PHE A 230 -12.57 15.81 9.35
CA PHE A 230 -12.42 14.53 10.03
C PHE A 230 -11.06 14.45 10.72
N ARG A 231 -11.10 14.31 12.05
CA ARG A 231 -9.93 14.24 12.93
C ARG A 231 -10.27 13.48 14.20
N LYS A 232 -9.62 12.34 14.42
CA LYS A 232 -9.74 11.55 15.66
C LYS A 232 -8.43 11.50 16.42
N ARG A 233 -8.42 12.01 17.66
CA ARG A 233 -7.24 11.92 18.54
C ARG A 233 -7.00 10.47 18.97
N VAL A 234 -5.73 10.09 18.97
CA VAL A 234 -5.22 8.79 19.40
C VAL A 234 -4.08 9.01 20.38
N GLU A 235 -4.16 8.35 21.52
CA GLU A 235 -3.05 8.22 22.45
C GLU A 235 -2.53 6.79 22.33
N PHE A 236 -1.21 6.62 22.31
CA PHE A 236 -0.60 5.30 22.10
C PHE A 236 0.66 5.11 22.95
N GLU A 237 0.90 3.86 23.28
CA GLU A 237 2.18 3.37 23.77
C GLU A 237 2.56 2.14 22.93
N THR A 238 3.78 2.13 22.37
CA THR A 238 4.27 1.01 21.58
C THR A 238 5.78 0.88 21.67
N LYS A 239 6.33 -0.31 21.39
CA LYS A 239 7.78 -0.52 21.36
C LYS A 239 8.44 0.23 20.21
N ASP A 240 8.12 -0.18 18.98
CA ASP A 240 8.74 0.37 17.76
C ASP A 240 7.70 0.65 16.65
N THR A 241 6.61 -0.13 16.59
CA THR A 241 5.62 -0.07 15.51
C THR A 241 4.22 0.30 16.03
N LEU A 242 3.55 1.23 15.36
CA LEU A 242 2.16 1.59 15.63
C LEU A 242 1.25 1.00 14.55
N SER A 243 0.34 0.11 14.94
CA SER A 243 -0.67 -0.44 14.02
C SER A 243 -1.98 0.31 14.19
N VAL A 244 -2.50 0.86 13.09
CA VAL A 244 -3.82 1.52 13.02
C VAL A 244 -4.64 0.87 11.92
N LEU A 245 -5.82 0.36 12.25
CA LEU A 245 -6.72 -0.34 11.34
C LEU A 245 -8.12 0.29 11.38
N LEU A 246 -8.87 0.15 10.29
CA LEU A 246 -10.29 0.41 10.19
C LEU A 246 -11.02 -0.93 10.06
N GLN A 247 -11.98 -1.19 10.93
CA GLN A 247 -12.84 -2.36 10.89
C GLN A 247 -14.27 -1.92 10.57
N GLU A 248 -14.91 -2.56 9.60
CA GLU A 248 -16.33 -2.37 9.28
C GLU A 248 -17.14 -3.57 9.80
N GLY A 249 -17.92 -3.38 10.87
CA GLY A 249 -18.74 -4.43 11.47
C GLY A 249 -17.91 -5.62 11.95
N GLN A 250 -18.24 -6.82 11.45
CA GLN A 250 -17.54 -8.07 11.75
C GLN A 250 -16.49 -8.44 10.69
N ALA A 251 -16.28 -7.62 9.67
CA ALA A 251 -15.28 -7.90 8.65
C ALA A 251 -13.86 -7.80 9.21
N ASP A 252 -12.91 -8.40 8.48
CA ASP A 252 -11.49 -8.31 8.82
C ASP A 252 -11.01 -6.85 8.80
N PRO A 253 -10.33 -6.38 9.86
CA PRO A 253 -9.78 -5.04 9.90
C PRO A 253 -8.77 -4.78 8.79
N GLN A 254 -8.82 -3.59 8.19
CA GLN A 254 -7.92 -3.17 7.12
C GLN A 254 -6.98 -2.08 7.62
N HIS A 255 -5.70 -2.16 7.24
CA HIS A 255 -4.74 -1.11 7.56
C HIS A 255 -5.12 0.20 6.87
N ILE A 256 -5.08 1.30 7.63
CA ILE A 256 -5.17 2.64 7.05
C ILE A 256 -3.88 2.98 6.29
N SER A 257 -3.85 4.08 5.54
CA SER A 257 -2.72 4.44 4.69
C SER A 257 -1.41 4.57 5.47
N GLY A 258 -0.45 3.69 5.18
CA GLY A 258 0.91 3.67 5.73
C GLY A 258 1.06 2.81 6.97
N SER A 259 -0.04 2.30 7.52
CA SER A 259 -0.05 1.37 8.64
C SER A 259 0.36 -0.04 8.18
N PRO A 260 1.10 -0.82 9.00
CA PRO A 260 1.67 -0.42 10.29
C PRO A 260 2.86 0.53 10.12
N TYR A 261 2.99 1.48 11.04
CA TYR A 261 4.02 2.50 11.00
C TYR A 261 5.21 2.13 11.89
N ALA A 262 6.44 2.28 11.41
CA ALA A 262 7.56 2.44 12.33
C ALA A 262 7.50 3.85 12.93
N VAL A 263 7.53 3.98 14.26
CA VAL A 263 7.39 5.29 14.92
C VAL A 263 8.52 6.24 14.53
N HIS A 264 9.73 5.70 14.33
CA HIS A 264 10.87 6.45 13.81
C HIS A 264 10.60 7.03 12.42
N ASP A 265 10.09 6.21 11.49
CA ASP A 265 9.79 6.66 10.12
C ASP A 265 8.71 7.75 10.13
N LEU A 266 7.69 7.68 11.02
CA LEU A 266 6.72 8.77 11.18
C LEU A 266 7.37 10.07 11.63
N MET A 267 8.31 10.00 12.59
CA MET A 267 9.02 11.18 13.07
C MET A 267 9.87 11.82 11.96
N ASP A 268 10.53 11.01 11.13
CA ASP A 268 11.32 11.49 10.00
C ASP A 268 10.44 12.10 8.91
N MET A 269 9.39 11.40 8.49
CA MET A 269 8.46 11.87 7.45
C MET A 269 7.76 13.18 7.82
N GLN A 270 7.45 13.37 9.11
CA GLN A 270 6.85 14.61 9.62
C GLN A 270 7.88 15.68 10.01
N GLY A 271 9.18 15.42 9.83
CA GLY A 271 10.24 16.37 10.20
C GLY A 271 10.34 16.65 11.70
N LEU A 272 9.81 15.78 12.57
CA LEU A 272 9.87 15.92 14.03
C LEU A 272 11.27 15.65 14.61
N ASN A 273 12.17 15.10 13.79
CA ASN A 273 13.59 14.97 14.09
C ASN A 273 14.44 16.16 13.62
N ASN A 274 13.85 17.12 12.91
CA ASN A 274 14.56 18.32 12.49
C ASN A 274 14.60 19.32 13.64
N ASP A 275 15.74 19.37 14.34
CA ASP A 275 15.94 20.23 15.51
C ASP A 275 15.97 21.74 15.16
N PHE A 276 16.11 22.09 13.88
CA PHE A 276 16.15 23.47 13.36
C PHE A 276 15.27 23.60 12.10
N GLY A 277 14.66 24.77 11.91
CA GLY A 277 13.98 25.15 10.65
C GLY A 277 12.47 24.87 10.58
N THR A 278 11.84 24.42 11.66
CA THR A 278 10.36 24.27 11.76
C THR A 278 9.75 25.34 12.68
N PRO A 279 8.48 25.74 12.48
CA PRO A 279 7.80 26.69 13.37
C PRO A 279 7.82 26.26 14.84
N ASP A 280 7.85 24.95 15.09
CA ASP A 280 7.77 24.34 16.41
C ASP A 280 9.15 24.11 17.07
N HIS A 281 10.21 24.72 16.55
CA HIS A 281 11.56 24.56 17.08
C HIS A 281 11.58 24.79 18.61
N ARG A 282 11.92 23.74 19.37
CA ARG A 282 12.19 23.87 20.80
C ARG A 282 13.68 24.01 20.99
N LYS A 283 14.11 25.09 21.65
CA LYS A 283 15.51 25.24 22.08
C LYS A 283 15.94 23.98 22.82
N ARG A 284 17.08 23.42 22.42
CA ARG A 284 17.71 22.25 23.06
C ARG A 284 17.73 22.48 24.57
N LYS A 285 17.10 21.60 25.35
CA LYS A 285 17.35 21.57 26.80
C LYS A 285 18.78 21.09 26.98
N GLU A 286 19.65 21.98 27.44
CA GLU A 286 20.97 21.62 27.94
C GLU A 286 20.78 20.52 28.99
N ARG A 287 21.54 19.44 28.85
CA ARG A 287 21.61 18.43 29.90
C ARG A 287 22.34 19.12 31.05
N GLU A 288 21.63 19.41 32.12
CA GLU A 288 22.25 19.67 33.42
C GLU A 288 22.91 18.35 33.84
N GLU A 289 24.18 18.20 33.49
CA GLU A 289 25.07 17.25 34.14
C GLU A 289 25.23 17.74 35.58
N LYS A 290 24.43 17.17 36.49
CA LYS A 290 24.68 17.26 37.92
C LYS A 290 25.87 16.36 38.22
N GLU A 291 27.06 16.95 38.23
CA GLU A 291 28.20 16.40 38.97
C GLU A 291 27.88 16.54 40.46
N ASP A 292 27.54 15.41 41.06
CA ASP A 292 27.42 15.23 42.51
C ASP A 292 28.84 14.92 43.04
N GLU A 293 29.67 15.96 43.20
CA GLU A 293 30.92 15.85 43.97
C GLU A 293 30.63 16.15 45.44
N GLY A 294 30.32 15.09 46.19
CA GLY A 294 30.32 15.10 47.64
C GLY A 294 31.74 15.25 48.19
N GLU A 295 32.13 16.47 48.52
CA GLU A 295 33.36 16.75 49.27
C GLU A 295 33.21 16.25 50.72
N THR A 296 33.84 15.13 51.00
CA THR A 296 33.97 14.56 52.35
C THR A 296 35.10 15.30 53.07
N ARG A 297 34.77 16.22 53.98
CA ARG A 297 35.74 16.88 54.86
C ARG A 297 36.32 15.87 55.86
N VAL A 298 37.61 15.57 55.72
CA VAL A 298 38.41 14.84 56.72
C VAL A 298 38.87 15.83 57.80
N GLU A 299 38.49 15.55 59.05
CA GLU A 299 38.99 16.23 60.24
C GLU A 299 40.46 15.87 60.52
N GLU A 300 41.30 16.88 60.79
CA GLU A 300 42.66 16.72 61.30
C GLU A 300 42.71 17.07 62.80
N PRO A 301 43.39 16.29 63.68
CA PRO A 301 43.34 16.53 65.12
C PRO A 301 44.39 17.53 65.62
N ALA A 302 43.97 18.28 66.64
CA ALA A 302 44.69 19.35 67.32
C ALA A 302 46.02 18.93 67.97
N LYS A 303 47.09 19.72 67.73
CA LYS A 303 48.33 19.69 68.52
C LYS A 303 48.30 20.70 69.67
N LYS A 304 48.48 20.20 70.89
CA LYS A 304 48.64 20.98 72.13
C LYS A 304 50.02 21.64 72.23
N ARG A 305 49.97 22.91 72.65
CA ARG A 305 50.98 23.84 73.21
C ARG A 305 52.26 23.26 73.87
N ARG A 306 53.37 24.02 73.71
CA ARG A 306 54.27 24.38 74.84
C ARG A 306 55.04 25.70 74.58
N ARG A 307 55.15 26.53 75.64
CA ARG A 307 55.79 27.85 75.74
C ARG A 307 57.31 27.77 75.99
N ALA A 308 58.05 28.82 75.59
CA ALA A 308 59.08 29.59 76.35
C ALA A 308 59.92 30.37 75.30
N ARG A 309 60.37 31.62 75.48
CA ARG A 309 60.46 32.53 76.62
C ARG A 309 60.46 33.96 76.05
#